data_AF-A0A954FW93-F1
#
_entry.id   AF-A0A954FW93-F1
#
_cell.length_a   1.000
_cell.length_b   1.000
_cell.length_c   1.000
_cell.angle_alpha   90.00
_cell.angle_beta   90.00
_cell.angle_gamma   90.00
#
_symmetry.space_group_name_H-M   'P 1'
#
loop_
_entity.id
_entity.type
_entity.pdbx_description
1 polymer ?
#
loop_
_entity_poly.entity_id
_entity_poly.type
_entity_poly.pdbx_seq_one_letter_code
_entity_poly.pdbx_strand_id
1 'polypeptide(L)'
;MYRISWHKIWSVVFVCPVWAAMMLAGCGSTEQAATAVTGEAATQPGAAAPDGAAEGSRPDLNETDEVTFQSGMEVGAIPLPFDVEDVTGPNQGKHLCYRCLYGGRPVVGIFVRDLDEQAKTLIQKIDQEVAAHQAEQLAAFVVVLTDDPAAAKSDLKKVAEETKIKHVPLTVFEGTAGPAGYNVTQEAAVNVMIWEGEVKANRAYQKGQLNAAGIQEVIADTRLIVPSS
;
A
#
# COMPACT_ATOMS: atom_id res chain seq x y z
N MET A 1 -2.41 -29.53 55.62
CA MET A 1 -3.60 -29.87 54.81
C MET A 1 -3.15 -29.79 53.35
N TYR A 2 -2.51 -30.81 52.80
CA TYR A 2 -3.03 -31.98 52.06
C TYR A 2 -3.69 -31.66 50.69
N ARG A 3 -3.13 -32.33 49.67
CA ARG A 3 -3.51 -32.55 48.24
C ARG A 3 -2.92 -31.55 47.21
N ILE A 4 -1.92 -31.93 46.39
CA ILE A 4 -1.90 -32.93 45.28
C ILE A 4 -2.88 -32.49 44.17
N SER A 5 -2.64 -32.51 42.87
CA SER A 5 -1.52 -32.73 41.93
C SER A 5 -2.16 -32.73 40.52
N TRP A 6 -1.38 -32.42 39.48
CA TRP A 6 -1.47 -32.91 38.09
C TRP A 6 -2.79 -32.98 37.32
N HIS A 7 -2.74 -32.61 36.03
CA HIS A 7 -2.98 -33.49 34.85
C HIS A 7 -2.23 -32.88 33.65
N LYS A 8 -1.10 -33.47 33.22
CA LYS A 8 -0.92 -34.31 32.00
C LYS A 8 -1.31 -33.58 30.70
N ILE A 9 -0.36 -33.05 29.92
CA ILE A 9 0.48 -33.75 28.91
C ILE A 9 -0.35 -34.58 27.94
N TRP A 10 -0.50 -34.09 26.72
CA TRP A 10 -0.70 -34.96 25.55
C TRP A 10 0.14 -34.45 24.38
N SER A 11 1.36 -34.97 24.32
CA SER A 11 2.16 -35.07 23.11
C SER A 11 1.51 -36.12 22.21
N VAL A 12 1.19 -35.78 20.97
CA VAL A 12 0.98 -36.76 19.90
C VAL A 12 1.88 -36.39 18.74
N VAL A 13 2.96 -37.17 18.64
CA VAL A 13 3.82 -37.31 17.48
C VAL A 13 3.00 -37.97 16.37
N PHE A 14 2.91 -37.36 15.20
CA PHE A 14 2.48 -38.05 13.98
C PHE A 14 3.57 -37.93 12.92
N VAL A 15 4.08 -39.09 12.54
CA VAL A 15 5.17 -39.34 11.61
C VAL A 15 4.63 -39.30 10.17
N CYS A 16 5.45 -38.81 9.24
CA CYS A 16 5.28 -38.79 7.79
C CYS A 16 4.72 -40.11 7.21
N PRO A 17 4.13 -40.02 6.01
CA PRO A 17 4.87 -40.60 4.90
C PRO A 17 5.00 -39.69 3.68
N VAL A 18 6.21 -39.75 3.15
CA VAL A 18 6.63 -39.33 1.81
C VAL A 18 5.78 -40.03 0.76
N TRP A 19 5.24 -39.28 -0.20
CA TRP A 19 4.81 -39.83 -1.48
C TRP A 19 5.59 -39.16 -2.60
N ALA A 20 6.49 -39.94 -3.19
CA ALA A 20 7.18 -39.65 -4.42
C ALA A 20 6.38 -40.26 -5.58
N ALA A 21 6.12 -39.46 -6.62
CA ALA A 21 5.77 -39.91 -7.98
C ALA A 21 6.13 -38.73 -8.91
N MET A 22 7.29 -38.72 -9.58
CA MET A 22 7.72 -39.51 -10.74
C MET A 22 7.04 -39.07 -12.05
N MET A 23 7.83 -38.30 -12.83
CA MET A 23 7.98 -38.25 -14.30
C MET A 23 6.73 -38.15 -15.19
N LEU A 24 6.72 -37.19 -16.12
CA LEU A 24 6.56 -37.47 -17.56
C LEU A 24 6.96 -36.28 -18.43
N ALA A 25 7.71 -36.61 -19.48
CA ALA A 25 8.22 -35.75 -20.52
C ALA A 25 7.11 -35.23 -21.44
N GLY A 26 7.30 -34.03 -21.98
CA GLY A 26 6.55 -33.50 -23.12
C GLY A 26 7.48 -32.75 -24.07
N CYS A 27 7.92 -33.45 -25.13
CA CYS A 27 8.49 -32.84 -26.33
C CYS A 27 7.36 -32.27 -27.19
N GLY A 28 7.65 -31.19 -27.91
CA GLY A 28 7.23 -31.07 -29.32
C GLY A 28 6.46 -29.82 -29.71
N SER A 29 7.13 -28.99 -30.53
CA SER A 29 6.61 -28.15 -31.62
C SER A 29 5.72 -26.97 -31.21
N THR A 30 5.88 -25.74 -31.72
CA THR A 30 5.99 -25.30 -33.12
C THR A 30 6.32 -23.80 -33.03
N GLU A 31 7.46 -23.29 -33.49
CA GLU A 31 7.73 -22.85 -34.87
C GLU A 31 6.64 -21.95 -35.47
N GLN A 32 6.83 -20.62 -35.39
CA GLN A 32 6.64 -19.74 -36.54
C GLN A 32 7.34 -18.39 -36.36
N ALA A 33 8.12 -18.07 -37.39
CA ALA A 33 8.91 -16.87 -37.58
C ALA A 33 8.17 -15.84 -38.45
N ALA A 34 8.78 -14.64 -38.51
CA ALA A 34 8.61 -13.58 -39.50
C ALA A 34 7.32 -12.75 -39.37
N THR A 35 7.31 -11.42 -39.57
CA THR A 35 8.21 -10.55 -40.34
C THR A 35 8.04 -9.10 -39.89
N ALA A 36 9.11 -8.32 -39.95
CA ALA A 36 9.13 -6.87 -39.81
C ALA A 36 8.42 -6.18 -40.98
N VAL A 37 7.77 -5.03 -40.72
CA VAL A 37 7.72 -3.90 -41.68
C VAL A 37 7.78 -2.59 -40.89
N THR A 38 8.84 -1.85 -41.18
CA THR A 38 9.12 -0.44 -40.90
C THR A 38 8.17 0.49 -41.65
N GLY A 39 7.78 1.60 -41.03
CA GLY A 39 7.10 2.71 -41.68
C GLY A 39 7.33 4.01 -40.91
N GLU A 40 8.35 4.75 -41.33
CA GLU A 40 8.71 6.10 -40.90
C GLU A 40 8.23 7.11 -41.95
N ALA A 41 7.62 8.24 -41.53
CA ALA A 41 7.77 9.57 -42.15
C ALA A 41 6.81 10.65 -41.56
N ALA A 42 7.42 11.60 -40.82
CA ALA A 42 7.38 13.07 -40.96
C ALA A 42 6.05 13.87 -41.17
N THR A 43 5.68 14.63 -40.11
CA THR A 43 5.55 16.11 -39.94
C THR A 43 4.98 17.06 -41.04
N GLN A 44 3.79 17.64 -40.72
CA GLN A 44 3.28 19.06 -40.75
C GLN A 44 3.39 19.98 -42.01
N PRO A 45 2.74 21.19 -42.09
CA PRO A 45 1.62 21.83 -41.34
C PRO A 45 0.51 22.47 -42.24
N GLY A 46 -0.60 23.00 -41.68
CA GLY A 46 -1.50 23.90 -42.44
C GLY A 46 -2.84 24.31 -41.79
N ALA A 47 -2.81 25.43 -41.05
CA ALA A 47 -3.80 26.46 -40.72
C ALA A 47 -5.35 26.32 -40.93
N ALA A 48 -6.04 26.77 -39.87
CA ALA A 48 -7.20 27.70 -39.79
C ALA A 48 -8.65 27.18 -39.85
N ALA A 49 -9.42 27.65 -38.85
CA ALA A 49 -10.84 27.45 -38.53
C ALA A 49 -11.81 28.13 -39.54
N PRO A 50 -13.16 27.95 -39.47
CA PRO A 50 -13.98 28.42 -38.34
C PRO A 50 -15.24 27.59 -37.95
N ASP A 51 -15.76 27.96 -36.77
CA ASP A 51 -17.14 27.95 -36.24
C ASP A 51 -18.00 26.66 -36.18
N GLY A 52 -18.17 26.18 -34.94
CA GLY A 52 -19.47 26.21 -34.27
C GLY A 52 -20.51 25.15 -34.64
N ALA A 53 -20.53 24.05 -33.88
CA ALA A 53 -21.77 23.35 -33.53
C ALA A 53 -21.55 22.51 -32.26
N ALA A 54 -22.51 22.62 -31.35
CA ALA A 54 -22.57 21.85 -30.12
C ALA A 54 -22.85 20.37 -30.41
N GLU A 55 -21.95 19.48 -29.98
CA GLU A 55 -22.22 18.06 -29.82
C GLU A 55 -21.63 17.59 -28.50
N GLY A 56 -22.52 17.08 -27.63
CA GLY A 56 -22.18 16.53 -26.33
C GLY A 56 -21.17 15.41 -26.47
N SER A 57 -20.04 15.57 -25.80
CA SER A 57 -18.98 14.56 -25.73
C SER A 57 -18.79 14.15 -24.28
N ARG A 58 -18.60 12.84 -24.13
CA ARG A 58 -18.55 12.04 -22.91
C ARG A 58 -17.64 12.66 -21.83
N PRO A 59 -17.93 12.45 -20.54
CA PRO A 59 -17.02 12.90 -19.48
C PRO A 59 -15.67 12.21 -19.68
N ASP A 60 -14.66 13.02 -19.98
CA ASP A 60 -13.26 12.65 -19.96
C ASP A 60 -12.88 12.42 -18.49
N LEU A 61 -12.27 11.26 -18.19
CA LEU A 61 -11.85 10.88 -16.84
C LEU A 61 -10.65 11.71 -16.33
N ASN A 62 -10.21 12.71 -17.10
CA ASN A 62 -9.09 13.57 -16.76
C ASN A 62 -9.49 15.00 -16.34
N GLU A 63 -10.79 15.31 -16.26
CA GLU A 63 -11.28 16.57 -15.72
C GLU A 63 -12.14 16.33 -14.48
N THR A 64 -11.48 16.22 -13.33
CA THR A 64 -12.12 16.47 -12.04
C THR A 64 -11.08 17.14 -11.14
N ASP A 65 -11.17 18.47 -11.06
CA ASP A 65 -10.46 19.41 -10.18
C ASP A 65 -8.92 19.45 -10.30
N GLU A 66 -8.35 20.66 -10.28
CA GLU A 66 -6.90 20.90 -10.29
C GLU A 66 -6.19 19.96 -9.29
N VAL A 67 -5.18 19.21 -9.74
CA VAL A 67 -4.39 18.40 -8.82
C VAL A 67 -3.55 19.33 -7.94
N THR A 68 -4.09 19.73 -6.79
CA THR A 68 -3.55 20.84 -6.00
C THR A 68 -2.22 20.53 -5.31
N PHE A 69 -1.80 19.27 -5.23
CA PHE A 69 -0.50 18.88 -4.65
C PHE A 69 -0.08 17.47 -5.11
N GLN A 70 1.17 17.32 -5.57
CA GLN A 70 1.74 16.06 -6.05
C GLN A 70 2.84 15.57 -5.10
N SER A 71 2.71 14.33 -4.66
CA SER A 71 3.70 13.59 -3.88
C SER A 71 3.34 12.11 -3.91
N GLY A 72 4.33 11.23 -3.78
CA GLY A 72 4.14 9.79 -3.86
C GLY A 72 4.38 9.24 -5.26
N MET A 73 4.25 7.93 -5.38
CA MET A 73 4.43 7.22 -6.64
C MET A 73 3.25 7.46 -7.59
N GLU A 74 3.53 7.45 -8.88
CA GLU A 74 2.51 7.51 -9.93
C GLU A 74 1.67 6.22 -9.98
N VAL A 75 0.41 6.33 -10.40
CA VAL A 75 -0.44 5.16 -10.68
C VAL A 75 0.22 4.29 -11.76
N GLY A 76 0.22 2.97 -11.55
CA GLY A 76 0.90 2.00 -12.41
C GLY A 76 2.38 1.77 -12.06
N ALA A 77 2.99 2.59 -11.19
CA ALA A 77 4.35 2.34 -10.74
C ALA A 77 4.41 1.12 -9.79
N ILE A 78 5.56 0.44 -9.73
CA ILE A 78 5.77 -0.72 -8.86
C ILE A 78 6.57 -0.29 -7.62
N PRO A 79 5.98 -0.32 -6.40
CA PRO A 79 6.72 0.06 -5.21
C PRO A 79 7.93 -0.85 -4.94
N LEU A 80 9.09 -0.25 -4.68
CA LEU A 80 10.33 -1.00 -4.44
C LEU A 80 10.45 -1.46 -2.98
N PRO A 81 11.25 -2.50 -2.69
CA PRO A 81 11.60 -2.88 -1.33
C PRO A 81 12.27 -1.73 -0.56
N PHE A 82 11.93 -1.60 0.72
CA PHE A 82 12.63 -0.72 1.67
C PHE A 82 12.43 -1.25 3.09
N ASP A 83 13.35 -0.93 3.98
CA ASP A 83 13.31 -1.36 5.37
C ASP A 83 12.74 -0.26 6.28
N VAL A 84 11.98 -0.70 7.28
CA VAL A 84 11.49 0.10 8.40
C VAL A 84 11.67 -0.68 9.69
N GLU A 85 11.71 0.02 10.82
CA GLU A 85 11.61 -0.64 12.13
C GLU A 85 10.16 -0.69 12.57
N ASP A 86 9.69 -1.89 12.88
CA ASP A 86 8.33 -2.10 13.40
C ASP A 86 8.24 -1.74 14.89
N VAL A 87 7.29 -0.89 15.27
CA VAL A 87 7.14 -0.39 16.64
C VAL A 87 5.96 -1.02 17.37
N THR A 88 4.90 -1.40 16.65
CA THR A 88 3.61 -1.81 17.24
C THR A 88 2.99 -3.04 16.57
N GLY A 89 3.53 -3.46 15.43
CA GLY A 89 3.10 -4.62 14.69
C GLY A 89 3.69 -5.95 15.21
N PRO A 90 3.43 -7.05 14.50
CA PRO A 90 3.82 -8.39 14.92
C PRO A 90 5.33 -8.62 14.95
N ASN A 91 6.12 -7.74 14.33
CA ASN A 91 7.57 -7.82 14.28
C ASN A 91 8.24 -6.73 15.13
N GLN A 92 7.54 -6.21 16.15
CA GLN A 92 8.00 -5.14 17.02
C GLN A 92 9.49 -5.29 17.43
N GLY A 93 10.26 -4.22 17.21
CA GLY A 93 11.68 -4.11 17.50
C GLY A 93 12.62 -4.67 16.42
N LYS A 94 12.08 -5.11 15.28
CA LYS A 94 12.88 -5.61 14.15
C LYS A 94 12.86 -4.63 12.98
N HIS A 95 13.92 -4.68 12.18
CA HIS A 95 13.97 -4.06 10.86
C HIS A 95 13.51 -5.06 9.80
N LEU A 96 12.60 -4.63 8.92
CA LEU A 96 12.03 -5.47 7.88
C LEU A 96 11.44 -4.66 6.72
N CYS A 97 11.21 -5.36 5.62
CA CYS A 97 10.52 -4.85 4.44
C CYS A 97 9.05 -5.32 4.40
N TYR A 98 8.11 -4.43 4.74
CA TYR A 98 6.67 -4.75 4.70
C TYR A 98 6.18 -5.05 3.28
N ARG A 99 6.69 -4.35 2.26
CA ARG A 99 6.44 -4.70 0.85
C ARG A 99 6.80 -6.16 0.55
N CYS A 100 7.92 -6.64 1.08
CA CYS A 100 8.41 -7.99 0.85
C CYS A 100 7.56 -9.03 1.61
N LEU A 101 7.16 -8.71 2.85
CA LEU A 101 6.30 -9.58 3.66
C LEU A 101 4.88 -9.71 3.11
N TYR A 102 4.33 -8.62 2.59
CA TYR A 102 2.96 -8.62 2.07
C TYR A 102 2.88 -9.12 0.63
N GLY A 103 3.99 -9.12 -0.13
CA GLY A 103 4.04 -9.73 -1.45
C GLY A 103 3.02 -9.12 -2.42
N GLY A 104 2.18 -9.96 -3.02
CA GLY A 104 1.14 -9.56 -3.98
C GLY A 104 -0.20 -9.15 -3.36
N ARG A 105 -0.30 -9.03 -2.04
CA ARG A 105 -1.53 -8.63 -1.34
C ARG A 105 -1.96 -7.21 -1.73
N PRO A 106 -3.25 -6.86 -1.59
CA PRO A 106 -3.69 -5.48 -1.56
C PRO A 106 -3.13 -4.78 -0.32
N VAL A 107 -2.48 -3.62 -0.49
CA VAL A 107 -1.79 -2.90 0.59
C VAL A 107 -2.09 -1.40 0.56
N VAL A 108 -2.29 -0.83 1.74
CA VAL A 108 -2.29 0.61 1.99
C VAL A 108 -1.01 1.01 2.74
N GLY A 109 -0.10 1.71 2.07
CA GLY A 109 1.07 2.32 2.70
C GLY A 109 0.82 3.79 3.03
N ILE A 110 0.94 4.14 4.30
CA ILE A 110 0.66 5.49 4.80
C ILE A 110 1.97 6.10 5.29
N PHE A 111 2.43 7.17 4.64
CA PHE A 111 3.62 7.92 5.02
C PHE A 111 3.19 9.18 5.75
N VAL A 112 3.70 9.39 6.96
CA VAL A 112 3.32 10.55 7.79
C VAL A 112 4.55 11.22 8.40
N ARG A 113 4.48 12.54 8.58
CA ARG A 113 5.49 13.31 9.31
C ARG A 113 5.07 13.57 10.75
N ASP A 114 3.77 13.76 10.96
CA ASP A 114 3.13 14.02 12.24
C ASP A 114 1.93 13.08 12.40
N LEU A 115 1.60 12.70 13.64
CA LEU A 115 0.36 11.98 13.97
C LEU A 115 -0.65 12.95 14.60
N ASP A 116 -1.16 13.88 13.78
CA ASP A 116 -2.27 14.72 14.20
C ASP A 116 -3.60 13.95 14.25
N GLU A 117 -4.67 14.60 14.72
CA GLU A 117 -5.97 13.95 14.91
C GLU A 117 -6.58 13.42 13.59
N GLN A 118 -6.33 14.07 12.45
CA GLN A 118 -6.84 13.62 11.16
C GLN A 118 -6.05 12.41 10.65
N ALA A 119 -4.72 12.41 10.81
CA ALA A 119 -3.88 11.26 10.52
C ALA A 119 -4.24 10.05 11.39
N LYS A 120 -4.44 10.23 12.71
CA LYS A 120 -4.90 9.17 13.61
C LYS A 120 -6.27 8.62 13.17
N THR A 121 -7.22 9.49 12.83
CA THR A 121 -8.55 9.10 12.37
C THR A 121 -8.48 8.28 11.07
N LEU A 122 -7.63 8.70 10.12
CA LEU A 122 -7.38 7.96 8.89
C LEU A 122 -6.84 6.56 9.20
N ILE A 123 -5.80 6.46 10.03
CA ILE A 123 -5.17 5.18 10.38
C ILE A 123 -6.18 4.26 11.08
N GLN A 124 -6.99 4.76 12.00
CA GLN A 124 -8.06 3.98 12.65
C GLN A 124 -9.09 3.45 11.65
N LYS A 125 -9.47 4.23 10.64
CA LYS A 125 -10.41 3.77 9.62
C LYS A 125 -9.78 2.73 8.72
N ILE A 126 -8.51 2.89 8.33
CA ILE A 126 -7.78 1.86 7.58
C ILE A 126 -7.62 0.58 8.42
N ASP A 127 -7.39 0.69 9.73
CA ASP A 127 -7.37 -0.47 10.64
C ASP A 127 -8.70 -1.23 10.63
N GLN A 128 -9.82 -0.52 10.58
CA GLN A 128 -11.16 -1.11 10.44
C GLN A 128 -11.35 -1.77 9.07
N GLU A 129 -10.88 -1.17 7.97
CA GLU A 129 -10.93 -1.80 6.65
C GLU A 129 -10.08 -3.09 6.62
N VAL A 130 -8.87 -3.08 7.18
CA VAL A 130 -8.03 -4.29 7.29
C VAL A 130 -8.75 -5.37 8.10
N ALA A 131 -9.40 -4.99 9.20
CA ALA A 131 -10.17 -5.92 10.02
C ALA A 131 -11.37 -6.52 9.28
N ALA A 132 -12.06 -5.72 8.46
CA ALA A 132 -13.22 -6.13 7.68
C ALA A 132 -12.85 -6.99 6.45
N HIS A 133 -11.67 -6.75 5.87
CA HIS A 133 -11.21 -7.38 4.63
C HIS A 133 -10.06 -8.38 4.83
N GLN A 134 -10.11 -9.14 5.93
CA GLN A 134 -9.11 -10.18 6.21
C GLN A 134 -9.17 -11.34 5.20
N ALA A 135 -10.35 -11.63 4.63
CA ALA A 135 -10.54 -12.70 3.65
C ALA A 135 -9.83 -12.39 2.33
N GLU A 136 -9.87 -11.12 1.92
CA GLU A 136 -9.16 -10.54 0.77
C GLU A 136 -7.68 -10.26 1.08
N GLN A 137 -7.26 -10.58 2.30
CA GLN A 137 -5.90 -10.38 2.80
C GLN A 137 -5.43 -8.92 2.69
N LEU A 138 -6.31 -7.94 2.87
CA LEU A 138 -5.92 -6.53 2.95
C LEU A 138 -4.82 -6.36 4.01
N ALA A 139 -3.80 -5.59 3.67
CA ALA A 139 -2.75 -5.18 4.60
C ALA A 139 -2.62 -3.67 4.61
N ALA A 140 -2.09 -3.12 5.69
CA ALA A 140 -1.68 -1.74 5.74
C ALA A 140 -0.53 -1.58 6.70
N PHE A 141 0.24 -0.50 6.54
CA PHE A 141 1.27 -0.11 7.50
C PHE A 141 1.51 1.40 7.40
N VAL A 142 1.95 1.98 8.51
CA VAL A 142 2.30 3.40 8.62
C VAL A 142 3.80 3.54 8.73
N VAL A 143 4.37 4.45 7.96
CA VAL A 143 5.78 4.83 7.96
C VAL A 143 5.91 6.25 8.46
N VAL A 144 6.47 6.42 9.65
CA VAL A 144 6.77 7.75 10.20
C VAL A 144 8.11 8.23 9.65
N LEU A 145 8.09 9.40 9.00
CA LEU A 145 9.25 10.08 8.43
C LEU A 145 9.69 11.20 9.36
N THR A 146 10.73 10.93 10.17
CA THR A 146 11.23 11.83 11.21
C THR A 146 12.76 11.85 11.24
N ASP A 147 13.31 12.93 11.76
CA ASP A 147 14.73 13.10 12.05
C ASP A 147 15.16 12.42 13.35
N ASP A 148 14.22 12.07 14.24
CA ASP A 148 14.48 11.28 15.45
C ASP A 148 13.56 10.03 15.56
N PRO A 149 13.86 8.97 14.78
CA PRO A 149 13.12 7.72 14.83
C PRO A 149 13.10 7.07 16.21
N ALA A 150 14.13 7.27 17.03
CA ALA A 150 14.25 6.67 18.34
C ALA A 150 13.26 7.31 19.34
N ALA A 151 13.16 8.64 19.35
CA ALA A 151 12.21 9.36 20.19
C ALA A 151 10.75 9.07 19.81
N ALA A 152 10.45 8.92 18.51
CA ALA A 152 9.08 8.69 18.03
C ALA A 152 8.45 7.38 18.54
N LYS A 153 9.25 6.35 18.87
CA LYS A 153 8.74 5.00 19.21
C LYS A 153 7.83 4.98 20.43
N SER A 154 8.15 5.76 21.46
CA SER A 154 7.32 5.79 22.67
C SER A 154 5.94 6.38 22.37
N ASP A 155 5.89 7.41 21.53
CA ASP A 155 4.64 8.08 21.21
C ASP A 155 3.80 7.26 20.23
N LEU A 156 4.42 6.53 19.29
CA LEU A 156 3.72 5.57 18.44
C LEU A 156 3.00 4.48 19.25
N LYS A 157 3.64 3.95 20.29
CA LYS A 157 3.01 2.95 21.17
C LYS A 157 1.79 3.52 21.89
N LYS A 158 1.92 4.72 22.46
CA LYS A 158 0.81 5.42 23.12
C LYS A 158 -0.33 5.67 22.14
N VAL A 159 -0.02 6.18 20.94
CA VAL A 159 -1.03 6.42 19.90
C VAL A 159 -1.75 5.12 19.55
N ALA A 160 -1.03 4.02 19.30
CA ALA A 160 -1.67 2.74 18.99
C ALA A 160 -2.60 2.25 20.12
N GLU A 161 -2.20 2.39 21.38
CA GLU A 161 -3.01 2.03 22.55
C GLU A 161 -4.26 2.92 22.68
N GLU A 162 -4.09 4.25 22.63
CA GLU A 162 -5.16 5.24 22.76
C GLU A 162 -6.19 5.13 21.64
N THR A 163 -5.71 4.94 20.41
CA THR A 163 -6.55 4.85 19.21
C THR A 163 -7.03 3.42 18.93
N LYS A 164 -6.56 2.43 19.69
CA LYS A 164 -6.90 1.01 19.57
C LYS A 164 -6.60 0.43 18.18
N ILE A 165 -5.51 0.87 17.55
CA ILE A 165 -5.00 0.30 16.30
C ILE A 165 -4.45 -1.10 16.62
N LYS A 166 -4.84 -2.11 15.82
CA LYS A 166 -4.52 -3.52 16.09
C LYS A 166 -3.92 -4.26 14.90
N HIS A 167 -4.28 -3.86 13.70
CA HIS A 167 -4.01 -4.53 12.45
C HIS A 167 -3.01 -3.77 11.58
N VAL A 168 -2.86 -2.45 11.78
CA VAL A 168 -1.93 -1.59 11.06
C VAL A 168 -0.67 -1.35 11.88
N PRO A 169 0.50 -1.92 11.50
CA PRO A 169 1.75 -1.63 12.15
C PRO A 169 2.13 -0.15 11.98
N LEU A 170 2.43 0.51 13.08
CA LEU A 170 3.15 1.79 13.10
C LEU A 170 4.64 1.52 13.10
N THR A 171 5.35 2.12 12.15
CA THR A 171 6.77 1.90 11.90
C THR A 171 7.52 3.22 11.83
N VAL A 172 8.83 3.16 11.99
CA VAL A 172 9.72 4.30 11.76
C VAL A 172 10.68 4.01 10.61
N PHE A 173 10.94 5.03 9.80
CA PHE A 173 11.93 4.98 8.73
C PHE A 173 13.20 5.74 9.12
N GLU A 174 14.34 5.32 8.59
CA GLU A 174 15.60 6.05 8.79
C GLU A 174 15.62 7.29 7.89
N GLY A 175 15.22 8.44 8.45
CA GLY A 175 15.29 9.75 7.81
C GLY A 175 13.93 10.33 7.40
N THR A 176 13.97 11.53 6.82
CA THR A 176 12.78 12.36 6.55
C THR A 176 12.34 12.38 5.09
N ALA A 177 13.18 11.98 4.15
CA ALA A 177 12.90 12.06 2.71
C ALA A 177 11.92 10.98 2.20
N GLY A 178 11.63 9.96 3.03
CA GLY A 178 10.92 8.76 2.58
C GLY A 178 11.83 7.79 1.80
N PRO A 179 11.33 6.60 1.49
CA PRO A 179 12.12 5.60 0.79
C PRO A 179 12.47 6.02 -0.64
N ALA A 180 13.64 5.61 -1.12
CA ALA A 180 14.09 5.91 -2.48
C ALA A 180 13.07 5.40 -3.53
N GLY A 181 12.72 6.26 -4.49
CA GLY A 181 11.76 5.94 -5.56
C GLY A 181 10.29 6.02 -5.16
N TYR A 182 9.96 6.31 -3.90
CA TYR A 182 8.58 6.53 -3.47
C TYR A 182 8.10 7.98 -3.67
N ASN A 183 9.02 8.90 -4.00
CA ASN A 183 8.74 10.29 -4.35
C ASN A 183 7.88 11.04 -3.31
N VAL A 184 8.01 10.70 -2.01
CA VAL A 184 7.32 11.41 -0.93
C VAL A 184 8.01 12.75 -0.69
N THR A 185 7.35 13.85 -1.01
CA THR A 185 7.93 15.19 -0.89
C THR A 185 8.00 15.66 0.57
N GLN A 186 8.79 16.70 0.84
CA GLN A 186 8.97 17.22 2.20
C GLN A 186 7.71 17.92 2.74
N GLU A 187 6.89 18.44 1.83
CA GLU A 187 5.66 19.17 2.11
C GLU A 187 4.48 18.23 2.38
N ALA A 188 4.58 16.95 2.00
CA ALA A 188 3.56 15.95 2.27
C ALA A 188 3.56 15.60 3.75
N ALA A 189 2.57 16.10 4.49
CA ALA A 189 2.36 15.75 5.88
C ALA A 189 1.77 14.34 6.00
N VAL A 190 0.88 13.99 5.08
CA VAL A 190 0.33 12.64 4.91
C VAL A 190 0.37 12.28 3.42
N ASN A 191 0.92 11.12 3.09
CA ASN A 191 0.87 10.55 1.76
C ASN A 191 0.39 9.11 1.86
N VAL A 192 -0.70 8.78 1.18
CA VAL A 192 -1.26 7.43 1.13
C VAL A 192 -1.05 6.87 -0.27
N MET A 193 -0.40 5.72 -0.35
CA MET A 193 -0.28 4.94 -1.58
C MET A 193 -1.02 3.62 -1.38
N ILE A 194 -1.85 3.27 -2.36
CA ILE A 194 -2.69 2.08 -2.35
C ILE A 194 -2.27 1.24 -3.55
N TRP A 195 -1.87 -0.01 -3.32
CA TRP A 195 -1.35 -0.86 -4.38
C TRP A 195 -1.77 -2.32 -4.24
N GLU A 196 -1.82 -2.99 -5.40
CA GLU A 196 -1.90 -4.44 -5.54
C GLU A 196 -0.97 -4.81 -6.70
N GLY A 197 0.23 -5.28 -6.38
CA GLY A 197 1.36 -5.40 -7.32
C GLY A 197 1.97 -4.05 -7.73
N GLU A 198 1.13 -3.18 -8.32
CA GLU A 198 1.41 -1.81 -8.77
C GLU A 198 0.46 -0.81 -8.07
N VAL A 199 0.85 0.47 -8.05
CA VAL A 199 0.05 1.55 -7.46
C VAL A 199 -1.26 1.71 -8.21
N LYS A 200 -2.37 1.66 -7.48
CA LYS A 200 -3.73 1.84 -8.00
C LYS A 200 -4.30 3.21 -7.67
N ALA A 201 -3.91 3.77 -6.52
CA ALA A 201 -4.26 5.12 -6.13
C ALA A 201 -3.15 5.75 -5.27
N ASN A 202 -3.07 7.06 -5.33
CA ASN A 202 -2.13 7.87 -4.55
C ASN A 202 -2.82 9.16 -4.13
N ARG A 203 -2.78 9.48 -2.82
CA ARG A 203 -3.37 10.68 -2.24
C ARG A 203 -2.35 11.36 -1.33
N ALA A 204 -2.07 12.63 -1.60
CA ALA A 204 -1.11 13.40 -0.81
C ALA A 204 -1.77 14.65 -0.23
N TYR A 205 -1.43 14.96 1.01
CA TYR A 205 -1.98 16.07 1.76
C TYR A 205 -0.84 16.82 2.45
N GLN A 206 -0.80 18.13 2.23
CA GLN A 206 0.04 19.02 3.03
C GLN A 206 -0.56 19.16 4.44
N LYS A 207 0.20 19.78 5.34
CA LYS A 207 -0.22 20.00 6.73
C LYS A 207 -1.57 20.74 6.78
N GLY A 208 -2.54 20.17 7.47
CA GLY A 208 -3.89 20.73 7.62
C GLY A 208 -4.84 20.50 6.43
N GLN A 209 -4.40 19.85 5.34
CA GLN A 209 -5.27 19.56 4.18
C GLN A 209 -6.09 18.27 4.34
N LEU A 210 -5.55 17.27 5.07
CA LEU A 210 -6.30 16.04 5.34
C LEU A 210 -7.53 16.37 6.19
N ASN A 211 -8.70 16.10 5.65
CA ASN A 211 -9.99 16.37 6.28
C ASN A 211 -10.94 15.18 6.07
N ALA A 212 -12.17 15.28 6.57
CA ALA A 212 -13.15 14.21 6.49
C ALA A 212 -13.43 13.72 5.06
N ALA A 213 -13.46 14.60 4.06
CA ALA A 213 -13.69 14.21 2.66
C ALA A 213 -12.48 13.43 2.12
N GLY A 214 -11.26 13.94 2.31
CA GLY A 214 -10.05 13.25 1.89
C GLY A 214 -9.88 11.87 2.56
N ILE A 215 -10.26 11.75 3.84
CA ILE A 215 -10.28 10.45 4.52
C ILE A 215 -11.28 9.50 3.84
N GLN A 216 -12.48 9.97 3.48
CA GLN A 216 -13.47 9.12 2.79
C GLN A 216 -13.00 8.70 1.40
N GLU A 217 -12.32 9.56 0.66
CA GLU A 217 -11.70 9.21 -0.63
C GLU A 217 -10.66 8.10 -0.47
N VAL A 218 -9.76 8.20 0.51
CA VAL A 218 -8.77 7.15 0.78
C VAL A 218 -9.45 5.82 1.12
N ILE A 219 -10.53 5.83 1.91
CA ILE A 219 -11.29 4.62 2.23
C ILE A 219 -12.01 4.06 1.00
N ALA A 220 -12.56 4.92 0.15
CA ALA A 220 -13.17 4.49 -1.11
C ALA A 220 -12.14 3.83 -2.04
N ASP A 221 -10.98 4.46 -2.24
CA ASP A 221 -9.88 3.93 -3.04
C ASP A 221 -9.38 2.59 -2.47
N THR A 222 -9.31 2.46 -1.15
CA THR A 222 -8.92 1.20 -0.48
C THR A 222 -9.87 0.07 -0.86
N ARG A 223 -11.18 0.33 -0.87
CA ARG A 223 -12.20 -0.67 -1.19
C ARG A 223 -12.20 -1.11 -2.65
N LEU A 224 -11.62 -0.31 -3.57
CA LEU A 224 -11.50 -0.69 -4.97
C LEU A 224 -10.52 -1.86 -5.18
N ILE A 225 -9.54 -2.05 -4.29
CA ILE A 225 -8.57 -3.15 -4.38
C ILE A 225 -8.95 -4.37 -3.51
N VAL A 226 -10.12 -4.33 -2.87
CA VAL A 226 -10.68 -5.46 -2.09
C VAL A 226 -12.17 -5.65 -2.40
N PRO A 227 -12.53 -5.97 -3.66
CA PRO A 227 -13.92 -6.10 -4.05
C PRO A 227 -14.62 -7.16 -3.19
N SER A 228 -15.77 -6.77 -2.62
CA SER A 228 -16.58 -7.64 -1.77
C SER A 228 -16.96 -8.90 -2.54
N SER A 229 -16.58 -10.07 -1.99
CA SER A 229 -16.96 -11.39 -2.53
C SER A 229 -18.41 -11.75 -2.24
#